data_AF-A0A086ZGA2-F1
#
_entry.id   AF-A0A086ZGA2-F1
#
_cell.length_a   1.000
_cell.length_b   1.000
_cell.length_c   1.000
_cell.angle_alpha   90.00
_cell.angle_beta   90.00
_cell.angle_gamma   90.00
#
_symmetry.space_group_name_H-M   'P 1'
#
loop_
_entity.id
_entity.type
_entity.pdbx_description
1 polymer ?
#
loop_
_entity_poly.entity_id
_entity_poly.type
_entity_poly.pdbx_seq_one_letter_code
_entity_poly.pdbx_strand_id
1 'polypeptide(L)'
;MEIGPLAEWFTAIAETAAVLVALFMPYHEKRESEKKNSHAVKALLLTCIDQALEDGQTAALNGFIRTVTLTDASHRDADMIEIGKAVLNTLADQNIDEETKHKRVLEYRSQLYSIDK
;
A
#
# COMPACT_ATOMS: atom_id res chain seq x y z
N MET A 1 -0.94 31.26 47.70
CA MET A 1 -1.27 30.65 46.39
C MET A 1 -1.16 29.16 46.60
N GLU A 2 -2.24 28.55 47.10
CA GLU A 2 -2.29 27.14 47.48
C GLU A 2 -2.79 26.35 46.25
N ILE A 3 -1.93 26.22 45.23
CA ILE A 3 -2.09 25.12 44.29
C ILE A 3 -1.61 23.91 45.09
N GLY A 4 -2.55 23.19 45.71
CA GLY A 4 -2.20 22.09 46.61
C GLY A 4 -1.38 20.99 45.90
N PRO A 5 -0.64 20.15 46.65
CA PRO A 5 0.31 19.16 46.12
C PRO A 5 -0.31 18.16 45.12
N LEU A 6 -1.63 17.97 45.16
CA LEU A 6 -2.38 17.19 44.17
C LEU A 6 -2.32 17.79 42.76
N ALA A 7 -2.43 19.11 42.63
CA ALA A 7 -2.42 19.78 41.34
C ALA A 7 -1.03 19.73 40.68
N GLU A 8 0.05 19.82 41.46
CA GLU A 8 1.42 19.63 40.96
C GLU A 8 1.66 18.22 40.41
N TRP A 9 1.11 17.18 41.04
CA TRP A 9 1.18 15.82 40.51
C TRP A 9 0.39 15.64 39.22
N PHE A 10 -0.79 16.26 39.10
CA PHE A 10 -1.53 16.26 37.83
C PHE A 10 -0.76 16.98 36.72
N THR A 11 -0.10 18.09 37.03
CA THR A 11 0.77 18.79 36.06
C THR A 11 1.95 17.93 35.64
N ALA A 12 2.64 17.27 36.58
CA ALA A 12 3.75 16.38 36.26
C ALA A 12 3.33 15.16 35.43
N ILE A 13 2.15 14.59 35.69
CA ILE A 13 1.57 13.51 34.89
C ILE A 13 1.23 14.01 33.48
N ALA A 14 0.60 15.18 33.37
CA ALA A 14 0.24 15.77 32.08
C ALA A 14 1.48 16.11 31.25
N GLU A 15 2.53 16.64 31.87
CA GLU A 15 3.80 16.95 31.23
C GLU A 15 4.50 15.67 30.73
N THR A 16 4.55 14.63 31.58
CA THR A 16 5.11 13.33 31.20
C THR A 16 4.31 12.71 30.04
N ALA A 17 2.97 12.79 30.09
CA ALA A 17 2.11 12.30 29.01
C ALA A 17 2.31 13.10 27.71
N ALA A 18 2.46 14.43 27.78
CA ALA A 18 2.72 15.27 26.62
C ALA A 18 4.06 14.93 25.95
N VAL A 19 5.10 14.68 26.74
CA VAL A 19 6.40 14.22 26.22
C VAL A 19 6.28 12.86 25.54
N LEU A 20 5.57 11.91 26.16
CA LEU A 20 5.35 10.59 25.56
C LEU A 20 4.57 10.71 24.24
N VAL A 21 3.49 11.49 24.20
CA VAL A 21 2.72 11.71 22.97
C VAL A 21 3.58 12.36 21.90
N ALA A 22 4.39 13.38 22.23
CA ALA A 22 5.29 14.03 21.27
C ALA A 22 6.34 13.06 20.69
N LEU A 23 6.83 12.10 21.48
CA LEU A 23 7.76 11.07 21.03
C LEU A 23 7.10 10.04 20.10
N PHE A 24 5.83 9.67 20.35
CA PHE A 24 5.16 8.60 19.61
C PHE A 24 4.20 9.08 18.50
N MET A 25 3.80 10.35 18.49
CA MET A 25 3.01 10.98 17.43
C MET A 25 3.63 10.81 16.03
N PRO A 26 4.93 11.09 15.79
CA PRO A 26 5.51 10.94 14.45
C PRO A 26 5.47 9.48 13.96
N TYR A 27 5.58 8.52 14.88
CA TYR A 27 5.46 7.11 14.54
C TYR A 27 4.04 6.73 14.11
N HIS A 28 3.04 7.24 14.84
CA HIS A 28 1.63 7.02 14.51
C HIS A 28 1.28 7.62 13.14
N GLU A 29 1.63 8.90 12.91
CA GLU A 29 1.38 9.59 11.65
C GLU A 29 2.06 8.90 10.47
N LYS A 30 3.31 8.44 10.64
CA LYS A 30 4.01 7.66 9.63
C LYS A 30 3.24 6.40 9.27
N ARG A 31 2.79 5.63 10.27
CA ARG A 31 2.04 4.38 10.05
C ARG A 31 0.70 4.60 9.35
N GLU A 32 -0.02 5.67 9.68
CA GLU A 32 -1.26 6.02 8.96
C GLU A 32 -0.99 6.44 7.52
N SER A 33 0.08 7.22 7.29
CA SER A 33 0.48 7.63 5.94
C SER A 33 0.88 6.43 5.08
N GLU A 34 1.58 5.45 5.65
CA GLU A 34 1.98 4.21 4.98
C GLU A 34 0.76 3.39 4.56
N LYS A 35 -0.23 3.23 5.44
CA LYS A 35 -1.51 2.56 5.11
C LYS A 35 -2.24 3.25 3.97
N LYS A 36 -2.34 4.58 4.02
CA LYS A 36 -3.00 5.37 2.97
C LYS A 36 -2.29 5.24 1.63
N ASN A 37 -0.95 5.25 1.65
CA ASN A 37 -0.13 5.07 0.46
C ASN A 37 -0.26 3.66 -0.12
N SER A 38 -0.29 2.62 0.72
CA SER A 38 -0.51 1.23 0.29
C SER A 38 -1.87 1.06 -0.40
N HIS A 39 -2.93 1.63 0.20
CA HIS A 39 -4.25 1.63 -0.43
C HIS A 39 -4.27 2.35 -1.79
N ALA A 40 -3.55 3.48 -1.92
CA ALA A 40 -3.42 4.19 -3.20
C ALA A 40 -2.65 3.36 -4.24
N VAL A 41 -1.55 2.69 -3.85
CA VAL A 41 -0.79 1.79 -4.72
C VAL A 41 -1.67 0.64 -5.21
N LYS A 42 -2.44 0.02 -4.30
CA LYS A 42 -3.39 -1.04 -4.64
C LYS A 42 -4.46 -0.57 -5.63
N ALA A 43 -5.07 0.59 -5.37
CA ALA A 43 -6.10 1.15 -6.24
C ALA A 43 -5.55 1.42 -7.66
N LEU A 44 -4.39 2.06 -7.77
CA LEU A 44 -3.75 2.33 -9.05
C LEU A 44 -3.36 1.04 -9.77
N LEU A 45 -2.84 0.04 -9.06
CA LEU A 45 -2.50 -1.25 -9.63
C LEU A 45 -3.73 -1.96 -10.21
N LEU A 46 -4.85 -1.97 -9.48
CA LEU A 46 -6.13 -2.52 -9.97
C LEU A 46 -6.59 -1.79 -11.22
N THR A 47 -6.55 -0.45 -11.24
CA THR A 47 -6.92 0.32 -12.43
C THR A 47 -6.03 0.00 -13.63
N CYS A 48 -4.72 -0.12 -13.43
CA CYS A 48 -3.80 -0.49 -14.51
C CYS A 48 -4.03 -1.92 -15.02
N ILE A 49 -4.41 -2.86 -14.15
CA ILE A 49 -4.76 -4.24 -14.54
C ILE A 49 -6.07 -4.25 -15.32
N ASP A 50 -7.11 -3.57 -14.83
CA ASP A 50 -8.41 -3.49 -15.49
C ASP A 50 -8.27 -2.84 -16.88
N GLN A 51 -7.48 -1.77 -16.99
CA GLN A 51 -7.18 -1.14 -18.29
C GLN A 51 -6.38 -2.06 -19.24
N ALA A 52 -5.43 -2.84 -18.70
CA ALA A 52 -4.68 -3.80 -19.50
C ALA A 52 -5.57 -4.96 -20.00
N LEU A 53 -6.64 -5.29 -19.28
CA LEU A 53 -7.64 -6.29 -19.69
C LEU A 53 -8.63 -5.75 -20.73
N GLU A 54 -9.06 -4.50 -20.61
CA GLU A 54 -10.03 -3.89 -21.53
C GLU A 54 -9.38 -3.47 -22.86
N ASP A 55 -8.25 -2.77 -22.81
CA ASP A 55 -7.62 -2.16 -23.98
C ASP A 55 -6.48 -3.01 -24.56
N GLY A 56 -6.07 -4.09 -23.87
CA GLY A 56 -4.90 -4.90 -24.22
C GLY A 56 -3.56 -4.17 -24.06
N GLN A 57 -3.56 -2.96 -23.49
CA GLN A 57 -2.38 -2.10 -23.37
C GLN A 57 -1.68 -2.33 -22.03
N THR A 58 -0.52 -3.00 -22.06
CA THR A 58 0.30 -3.28 -20.87
C THR A 58 1.26 -2.14 -20.50
N ALA A 59 1.35 -1.09 -21.34
CA ALA A 59 2.31 0.00 -21.17
C ALA A 59 2.10 0.78 -19.86
N ALA A 60 0.85 1.05 -19.48
CA ALA A 60 0.52 1.74 -18.24
C ALA A 60 0.91 0.91 -17.01
N LEU A 61 0.59 -0.39 -17.02
CA LEU A 61 0.95 -1.32 -15.95
C LEU A 61 2.47 -1.47 -15.80
N ASN A 62 3.21 -1.56 -16.93
CA ASN A 62 4.67 -1.63 -16.93
C ASN A 62 5.32 -0.35 -16.41
N GLY A 63 4.84 0.82 -16.85
CA GLY A 63 5.30 2.12 -16.35
C GLY A 63 5.05 2.29 -14.86
N PHE A 64 3.87 1.88 -14.38
CA PHE A 64 3.52 1.89 -12.97
C PHE A 64 4.45 1.00 -12.14
N ILE A 65 4.60 -0.27 -12.51
CA ILE A 65 5.45 -1.22 -11.77
C ILE A 65 6.90 -0.76 -11.74
N ARG A 66 7.43 -0.25 -12.86
CA ARG A 66 8.79 0.31 -12.91
C ARG A 66 8.95 1.53 -12.01
N THR A 67 7.93 2.37 -11.90
CA THR A 67 7.96 3.56 -11.03
C THR A 67 7.90 3.14 -9.56
N VAL A 68 6.97 2.27 -9.19
CA VAL A 68 6.78 1.82 -7.80
C VAL A 68 7.99 1.01 -7.31
N THR A 69 8.61 0.21 -8.17
CA THR A 69 9.85 -0.53 -7.83
C THR A 69 11.05 0.36 -7.52
N LEU A 70 11.06 1.62 -7.98
CA LEU A 70 12.10 2.61 -7.67
C LEU A 70 11.82 3.38 -6.36
N THR A 71 10.70 3.10 -5.69
CA THR A 71 10.30 3.77 -4.44
C THR A 71 10.34 2.81 -3.26
N ASP A 72 10.26 3.34 -2.03
CA ASP A 72 10.14 2.55 -0.80
C ASP A 72 8.89 1.64 -0.77
N ALA A 73 7.91 1.90 -1.63
CA ALA A 73 6.77 1.01 -1.83
C ALA A 73 7.20 -0.39 -2.30
N SER A 74 8.35 -0.53 -2.96
CA SER A 74 8.92 -1.82 -3.36
C SER A 74 9.09 -2.81 -2.21
N HIS A 75 9.47 -2.31 -1.03
CA HIS A 75 9.66 -3.13 0.16
C HIS A 75 8.39 -3.21 1.00
N ARG A 76 7.61 -2.11 1.08
CA ARG A 76 6.37 -2.06 1.87
C ARG A 76 5.24 -2.88 1.26
N ASP A 77 5.10 -2.81 -0.06
CA ASP A 77 3.98 -3.35 -0.84
C ASP A 77 4.47 -4.47 -1.80
N ALA A 78 5.51 -5.20 -1.38
CA ALA A 78 6.25 -6.17 -2.19
C ALA A 78 5.33 -7.23 -2.84
N ASP A 79 4.41 -7.81 -2.07
CA ASP A 79 3.47 -8.84 -2.53
C ASP A 79 2.55 -8.30 -3.64
N MET A 80 2.05 -7.06 -3.48
CA MET A 80 1.20 -6.42 -4.49
C MET A 80 1.98 -6.18 -5.79
N ILE A 81 3.24 -5.76 -5.67
CA ILE A 81 4.12 -5.49 -6.82
C ILE A 81 4.51 -6.79 -7.52
N GLU A 82 4.72 -7.87 -6.76
CA GLU A 82 5.00 -9.19 -7.31
C GLU A 82 3.81 -9.72 -8.11
N ILE A 83 2.58 -9.56 -7.60
CA ILE A 83 1.36 -9.89 -8.34
C ILE A 83 1.25 -9.05 -9.62
N GLY A 84 1.52 -7.74 -9.54
CA GLY A 84 1.54 -6.88 -10.72
C GLY A 84 2.55 -7.35 -11.79
N LYS A 85 3.75 -7.78 -11.38
CA LYS A 85 4.76 -8.35 -12.28
C LYS A 85 4.28 -9.68 -12.88
N ALA A 86 3.62 -10.53 -12.09
CA ALA A 86 3.05 -11.79 -12.57
C ALA A 86 1.96 -11.55 -13.63
N VAL A 87 1.12 -10.53 -13.44
CA VAL A 87 0.13 -10.09 -14.45
C VAL A 87 0.81 -9.65 -15.74
N LEU A 88 1.83 -8.78 -15.66
CA LEU A 88 2.59 -8.35 -16.85
C LEU A 88 3.21 -9.51 -17.61
N ASN A 89 3.85 -10.43 -16.88
CA ASN A 89 4.48 -11.61 -17.49
C ASN A 89 3.45 -12.50 -18.18
N THR A 90 2.27 -12.66 -17.58
CA THR A 90 1.17 -13.46 -18.16
C THR A 90 0.59 -12.81 -19.41
N LEU A 91 0.43 -11.49 -19.42
CA LEU A 91 -0.06 -10.74 -20.59
C LEU A 91 0.97 -10.69 -21.72
N ALA A 92 2.27 -10.66 -21.38
CA ALA A 92 3.36 -10.67 -22.36
C ALA A 92 3.65 -12.05 -22.97
N ASP A 93 3.21 -13.14 -22.35
CA ASP A 93 3.45 -14.50 -22.85
C ASP A 93 2.60 -14.78 -24.10
N GLN A 94 3.26 -14.97 -25.24
CA GLN A 94 2.60 -15.27 -26.51
C GLN A 94 2.17 -16.73 -26.66
N ASN A 95 2.56 -17.61 -25.71
CA ASN A 95 2.25 -19.04 -25.77
C ASN A 95 0.95 -19.40 -25.02
N ILE A 96 0.33 -18.44 -24.36
CA ILE A 96 -0.90 -18.65 -23.59
C ILE A 96 -2.07 -18.11 -24.42
N ASP A 97 -3.13 -18.89 -24.54
CA ASP A 97 -4.38 -18.47 -25.16
C ASP A 97 -5.02 -17.28 -24.40
N GLU A 98 -5.72 -16.40 -25.11
CA GLU A 98 -6.30 -15.17 -24.54
C GLU A 98 -7.36 -15.46 -23.46
N GLU A 99 -8.12 -16.56 -23.58
CA GLU A 99 -9.08 -16.96 -22.54
C GLU A 99 -8.36 -17.40 -21.26
N THR A 100 -7.23 -18.10 -21.42
CA THR A 100 -6.38 -18.54 -20.31
C THR A 100 -5.64 -17.37 -19.65
N LYS A 101 -5.19 -16.38 -20.43
CA LYS A 101 -4.64 -15.12 -19.90
C LYS A 101 -5.67 -14.39 -19.06
N HIS A 102 -6.87 -14.19 -19.62
CA HIS A 102 -7.94 -13.46 -18.93
C HIS A 102 -8.30 -14.11 -17.60
N LYS A 103 -8.43 -15.45 -17.58
CA LYS A 103 -8.71 -16.21 -16.34
C LYS A 103 -7.60 -16.07 -15.28
N ARG A 104 -6.33 -16.13 -15.68
CA ARG A 104 -5.19 -15.97 -14.76
C ARG A 104 -5.09 -14.55 -14.21
N VAL A 105 -5.32 -13.52 -15.02
CA VAL A 105 -5.31 -12.14 -14.54
C VAL A 105 -6.48 -11.88 -13.58
N LEU A 106 -7.66 -12.45 -13.80
CA LEU A 106 -8.76 -12.40 -12.84
C LEU A 106 -8.42 -13.09 -11.51
N GLU A 107 -7.66 -14.19 -11.54
CA GLU A 107 -7.16 -14.85 -10.34
C GLU A 107 -6.19 -13.95 -9.57
N TYR A 108 -5.23 -13.33 -10.25
CA TYR A 108 -4.31 -12.35 -9.66
C TYR A 108 -5.03 -11.13 -9.08
N ARG A 109 -6.08 -10.65 -9.76
CA ARG A 109 -6.94 -9.57 -9.27
C ARG A 109 -7.63 -9.98 -7.96
N SER A 110 -8.12 -11.21 -7.86
CA SER A 110 -8.72 -11.75 -6.63
C SER A 110 -7.71 -11.84 -5.49
N GLN A 111 -6.48 -12.29 -5.76
CA GLN A 111 -5.40 -12.33 -4.77
C GLN A 111 -5.06 -10.94 -4.24
N LEU A 112 -5.10 -9.91 -5.10
CA LEU A 112 -4.86 -8.53 -4.69
C LEU A 112 -5.91 -8.02 -3.69
N TYR A 113 -7.16 -8.48 -3.81
CA TYR A 113 -8.21 -8.17 -2.83
C TYR A 113 -7.98 -8.84 -1.48
N SER A 114 -7.32 -10.01 -1.44
CA SER A 114 -7.07 -10.74 -0.19
C SER A 114 -5.93 -10.20 0.68
N ILE A 115 -5.05 -9.35 0.14
CA ILE A 115 -3.87 -8.80 0.86
C ILE A 115 -4.24 -7.80 1.97
N ASP A 116 -5.50 -7.36 2.06
CA ASP A 116 -5.99 -6.38 3.06
C ASP A 116 -6.67 -7.00 4.30
N LYS A 117 -6.56 -8.31 4.53
CA LYS A 117 -7.16 -8.98 5.71
C LYS A 117 -6.16 -9.28 6.83
#